data_AF-A0A0D9A2Z9-F1
#
_entry.id   AF-A0A0D9A2Z9-F1
#
_cell.length_a   1.000
_cell.length_b   1.000
_cell.length_c   1.000
_cell.angle_alpha   90.00
_cell.angle_beta   90.00
_cell.angle_gamma   90.00
#
_symmetry.space_group_name_H-M   'P 1'
#
loop_
_entity.id
_entity.type
_entity.pdbx_description
1 polymer ?
#
loop_
_entity_poly.entity_id
_entity_poly.type
_entity_poly.pdbx_seq_one_letter_code
_entity_poly.pdbx_strand_id
1 'polypeptide(L)'
;MDPYDIEDTSDWLGSPTELQTLKHYAGMLEEDLQGVRDQLRSAKETISGLVEMNDQLSIELKKARVWMANLETETSAQLAQIRSLSLVHDQNESLRRQLQAMDKAGAKGHL
;
A
#
# COMPACT_ATOMS: atom_id res chain seq x y z
N MET A 1 -22.18 83.15 -20.84
CA MET A 1 -22.02 81.69 -21.02
C MET A 1 -22.98 81.26 -22.11
N ASP A 2 -22.48 80.54 -23.11
CA ASP A 2 -23.32 79.93 -24.15
C ASP A 2 -24.22 78.85 -23.49
N PRO A 3 -25.55 78.86 -23.70
CA PRO A 3 -26.45 77.86 -23.12
C PRO A 3 -26.16 76.40 -23.51
N TYR A 4 -25.28 76.16 -24.49
CA TYR A 4 -24.90 74.84 -24.98
C TYR A 4 -23.49 74.38 -24.58
N ASP A 5 -22.79 75.16 -23.75
CA ASP A 5 -21.46 74.79 -23.25
C ASP A 5 -21.62 73.75 -22.14
N ILE A 6 -21.39 72.47 -22.47
CA ILE A 6 -21.48 71.36 -21.52
C ILE A 6 -20.14 71.28 -20.79
N GLU A 7 -20.19 71.22 -19.46
CA GLU A 7 -19.00 71.08 -18.61
C GLU A 7 -18.23 69.80 -18.98
N ASP A 8 -16.91 69.89 -19.17
CA ASP A 8 -16.06 68.74 -19.49
C ASP A 8 -15.96 67.82 -18.26
N THR A 9 -16.71 66.73 -18.29
CA THR A 9 -16.80 65.75 -17.20
C THR A 9 -15.80 64.60 -17.35
N SER A 10 -14.82 64.69 -18.25
CA SER A 10 -13.85 63.61 -18.50
C SER A 10 -13.08 63.20 -17.24
N ASP A 11 -12.89 64.14 -16.31
CA ASP A 11 -12.25 63.90 -15.00
C ASP A 11 -13.22 63.34 -13.92
N TRP A 12 -14.54 63.37 -14.14
CA TRP A 12 -15.53 63.00 -13.10
C TRP A 12 -15.58 61.50 -12.80
N LEU A 13 -15.19 60.66 -13.76
CA LEU A 13 -15.24 59.20 -13.60
C LEU A 13 -13.91 58.59 -13.15
N GLY A 14 -12.84 59.38 -13.01
CA GLY A 14 -11.56 58.94 -12.47
C GLY A 14 -11.12 57.59 -13.03
N SER A 15 -11.24 57.39 -14.35
CA SER A 15 -10.94 56.10 -14.97
C SER A 15 -9.49 55.72 -14.64
N PRO A 16 -9.24 54.48 -14.17
CA PRO A 16 -7.91 54.09 -13.78
C PRO A 16 -6.94 54.31 -14.94
N THR A 17 -5.83 54.98 -14.65
CA THR A 17 -4.81 55.23 -15.66
C THR A 17 -4.22 53.90 -16.13
N GLU A 18 -3.69 53.84 -17.35
CA GLU A 18 -3.04 52.63 -17.87
C GLU A 18 -1.99 52.09 -16.90
N LEU A 19 -1.22 52.98 -16.26
CA LEU A 19 -0.25 52.61 -15.23
C LEU A 19 -0.89 51.96 -14.00
N GLN A 20 -2.04 52.44 -13.55
CA GLN A 20 -2.78 51.84 -12.42
C GLN A 20 -3.28 50.45 -12.79
N THR A 21 -3.85 50.28 -13.99
CA THR A 21 -4.31 48.99 -14.50
C THR A 21 -3.17 47.99 -14.63
N LEU A 22 -2.02 48.42 -15.18
CA LEU A 22 -0.82 47.58 -15.30
C LEU A 22 -0.28 47.14 -13.93
N LYS A 23 -0.23 48.06 -12.95
CA LYS A 23 0.18 47.72 -11.57
C LYS A 23 -0.76 46.71 -10.93
N HIS A 24 -2.06 46.89 -11.12
CA HIS A 24 -3.04 45.94 -10.60
C HIS A 24 -2.87 44.55 -11.21
N TYR A 25 -2.72 44.47 -12.54
CA TYR A 25 -2.50 43.20 -13.23
C TYR A 25 -1.19 42.52 -12.83
N ALA A 26 -0.11 43.29 -12.65
CA ALA A 26 1.15 42.77 -12.14
C ALA A 26 0.97 42.15 -10.74
N GLY A 27 0.22 42.81 -9.85
CA GLY A 27 -0.09 42.26 -8.52
C GLY A 27 -0.89 40.96 -8.58
N MET A 28 -1.91 40.88 -9.44
CA MET A 28 -2.66 39.64 -9.64
C MET A 28 -1.78 38.49 -10.14
N LEU A 29 -0.90 38.76 -11.10
CA LEU A 29 0.04 37.76 -11.61
C LEU A 29 1.05 37.30 -10.54
N GLU A 30 1.52 38.21 -9.70
CA GLU A 30 2.40 37.86 -8.57
C GLU A 30 1.68 36.95 -7.57
N GLU A 31 0.42 37.23 -7.24
CA GLU A 31 -0.41 36.39 -6.38
C GLU A 31 -0.64 35.00 -6.99
N ASP A 32 -1.00 34.93 -8.27
CA ASP A 32 -1.22 33.67 -8.98
C ASP A 32 0.06 32.82 -9.03
N LEU A 33 1.20 33.44 -9.34
CA LEU A 33 2.50 32.77 -9.33
C LEU A 33 2.85 32.23 -7.94
N GLN A 34 2.56 33.00 -6.89
CA GLN A 34 2.77 32.57 -5.52
C GLN A 34 1.88 31.36 -5.18
N GLY A 35 0.61 31.37 -5.60
CA GLY A 35 -0.33 30.26 -5.43
C GLY A 35 0.15 28.98 -6.12
N VAL A 36 0.59 29.07 -7.37
CA VAL A 36 1.13 27.91 -8.12
C VAL A 36 2.40 27.38 -7.47
N ARG A 37 3.28 28.26 -6.98
CA ARG A 37 4.51 27.86 -6.30
C ARG A 37 4.21 27.05 -5.03
N ASP A 38 3.21 27.46 -4.27
CA ASP A 38 2.83 26.81 -3.02
C ASP A 38 2.16 25.45 -3.29
N GLN A 39 1.30 25.37 -4.32
CA GLN A 39 0.74 24.10 -4.81
C GLN A 39 1.83 23.14 -5.27
N LEU A 40 2.83 23.61 -6.02
CA LEU A 40 3.94 22.78 -6.49
C LEU A 40 4.76 22.24 -5.32
N ARG A 41 5.01 23.06 -4.30
CA ARG A 41 5.71 22.63 -3.09
C ARG A 41 4.93 21.53 -2.36
N SER A 42 3.63 21.74 -2.14
CA SER A 42 2.77 20.75 -1.48
C SER A 42 2.68 19.44 -2.28
N ALA A 43 2.56 19.53 -3.61
CA ALA A 43 2.56 18.37 -4.49
C ALA A 43 3.88 17.61 -4.40
N LYS A 44 5.01 18.32 -4.38
CA LYS A 44 6.34 17.71 -4.20
C LYS A 44 6.45 16.97 -2.87
N GLU A 45 6.03 17.59 -1.78
CA GLU A 45 6.05 16.97 -0.44
C GLU A 45 5.17 15.71 -0.40
N THR A 46 3.98 15.78 -1.00
CA THR A 46 3.06 14.64 -1.10
C THR A 46 3.67 13.49 -1.89
N ILE A 47 4.27 13.79 -3.06
CA ILE A 47 4.92 12.79 -3.90
C ILE A 47 6.10 12.15 -3.17
N SER A 48 6.95 12.94 -2.49
CA SER A 48 8.04 12.41 -1.68
C SER A 48 7.53 11.45 -0.60
N GLY A 49 6.48 11.83 0.14
CA GLY A 49 5.87 10.94 1.13
C GLY A 49 5.29 9.66 0.52
N LEU A 50 4.68 9.73 -0.66
CA LEU A 50 4.20 8.55 -1.38
C LEU A 50 5.33 7.61 -1.80
N VAL A 51 6.47 8.15 -2.24
CA VAL A 51 7.66 7.35 -2.59
C VAL A 51 8.22 6.66 -1.35
N GLU A 52 8.37 7.38 -0.24
CA GLU A 52 8.85 6.80 1.03
C GLU A 52 7.94 5.66 1.53
N MET A 53 6.61 5.85 1.46
CA MET A 53 5.65 4.80 1.80
C MET A 53 5.74 3.60 0.85
N ASN A 54 5.94 3.82 -0.45
CA ASN A 54 6.10 2.73 -1.42
C ASN A 54 7.37 1.90 -1.14
N ASP A 55 8.47 2.58 -0.81
CA ASP A 55 9.72 1.91 -0.44
C ASP A 55 9.54 1.05 0.82
N GLN A 56 8.85 1.57 1.84
CA GLN A 56 8.53 0.83 3.06
C GLN A 56 7.66 -0.39 2.77
N LEU A 57 6.57 -0.23 2.01
CA LEU A 57 5.69 -1.34 1.61
C LEU A 57 6.45 -2.40 0.79
N SER A 58 7.36 -1.97 -0.07
CA SER A 58 8.21 -2.87 -0.85
C SER A 58 9.14 -3.71 0.03
N ILE A 59 9.68 -3.13 1.10
CA ILE A 59 10.48 -3.85 2.10
C ILE A 59 9.61 -4.86 2.86
N GLU A 60 8.43 -4.46 3.32
CA GLU A 60 7.52 -5.33 4.06
C GLU A 60 7.02 -6.51 3.22
N LEU A 61 6.67 -6.26 1.96
CA LEU A 61 6.27 -7.29 1.02
C LEU A 61 7.39 -8.30 0.76
N LYS A 62 8.65 -7.85 0.66
CA LYS A 62 9.80 -8.76 0.57
C LYS A 62 9.93 -9.62 1.83
N LYS A 63 9.81 -9.03 3.02
CA LYS A 63 9.85 -9.77 4.30
C LYS A 63 8.74 -10.80 4.38
N ALA A 64 7.51 -10.42 4.04
CA ALA A 64 6.35 -11.31 4.04
C ALA A 64 6.54 -12.51 3.09
N ARG A 65 7.07 -12.27 1.88
CA ARG A 65 7.37 -13.34 0.91
C ARG A 65 8.41 -14.33 1.43
N VAL A 66 9.49 -13.84 2.04
CA VAL A 66 10.51 -14.71 2.64
C VAL A 66 9.91 -15.53 3.79
N TRP A 67 9.12 -14.89 4.64
CA TRP A 67 8.46 -15.58 5.75
C TRP A 67 7.49 -16.67 5.26
N MET A 68 6.68 -16.39 4.24
CA MET A 68 5.78 -17.37 3.63
C MET A 68 6.56 -18.54 3.02
N ALA A 69 7.63 -18.28 2.27
CA ALA A 69 8.45 -19.33 1.69
C ALA A 69 9.05 -20.26 2.78
N ASN A 70 9.53 -19.69 3.87
CA ASN A 70 10.03 -20.48 5.00
C ASN A 70 8.91 -21.34 5.62
N LEU A 71 7.73 -20.76 5.85
CA LEU A 71 6.59 -21.47 6.40
C LEU A 71 6.13 -22.62 5.49
N GLU A 72 6.14 -22.43 4.17
CA GLU A 72 5.84 -23.47 3.18
C GLU A 72 6.85 -24.62 3.25
N THR A 73 8.14 -24.31 3.40
CA THR A 73 9.18 -25.35 3.54
C THR A 73 9.03 -26.13 4.84
N GLU A 74 8.77 -25.45 5.96
CA GLU A 74 8.51 -26.08 7.26
C GLU A 74 7.27 -26.97 7.21
N THR A 75 6.18 -26.46 6.64
CA THR A 75 4.91 -27.22 6.49
C THR A 75 5.13 -28.46 5.63
N SER A 76 5.88 -28.34 4.54
CA SER A 76 6.21 -29.47 3.67
C SER A 76 7.05 -30.53 4.38
N ALA A 77 8.03 -30.11 5.18
CA ALA A 77 8.84 -31.01 5.99
C ALA A 77 8.01 -31.74 7.06
N GLN A 78 7.13 -31.00 7.76
CA GLN A 78 6.21 -31.58 8.75
C GLN A 78 5.25 -32.59 8.11
N LEU A 79 4.70 -32.29 6.93
CA LEU A 79 3.84 -33.22 6.19
C LEU A 79 4.58 -34.51 5.80
N ALA A 80 5.84 -34.41 5.38
CA ALA A 80 6.67 -35.58 5.09
C ALA A 80 6.90 -36.43 6.34
N GLN A 81 7.15 -35.79 7.49
CA GLN A 81 7.31 -36.49 8.77
C GLN A 81 6.01 -37.17 9.21
N ILE A 82 4.86 -36.50 9.10
CA ILE A 82 3.55 -37.08 9.41
C ILE A 82 3.28 -38.31 8.55
N ARG A 83 3.56 -38.26 7.24
CA ARG A 83 3.40 -39.42 6.36
C ARG A 83 4.28 -40.59 6.76
N SER A 84 5.53 -40.33 7.12
CA SER A 84 6.47 -41.35 7.62
C SER A 84 5.96 -41.98 8.92
N LEU A 85 5.51 -41.17 9.87
CA LEU A 85 4.94 -41.66 11.13
C LEU A 85 3.66 -42.46 10.93
N SER A 86 2.79 -42.04 10.01
CA SER A 86 1.57 -42.78 9.65
C SER A 86 1.92 -44.17 9.12
N LEU A 87 2.92 -44.27 8.25
CA LEU A 87 3.38 -45.57 7.73
C LEU A 87 3.88 -46.49 8.85
N VAL A 88 4.72 -45.96 9.76
CA VAL A 88 5.23 -46.73 10.91
C VAL A 88 4.11 -47.12 11.87
N HIS A 89 3.10 -46.26 12.03
CA HIS A 89 1.91 -46.56 12.83
C HIS A 89 1.13 -47.74 12.24
N ASP A 90 0.85 -47.71 10.94
CA ASP A 90 0.10 -48.77 10.25
C ASP A 90 0.86 -50.12 10.28
N GLN A 91 2.18 -50.07 10.11
CA GLN A 91 3.05 -51.24 10.26
C GLN A 91 2.99 -51.83 11.68
N ASN A 92 3.08 -50.97 12.70
CA ASN A 92 2.94 -51.40 14.09
C ASN A 92 1.59 -52.04 14.37
N GLU A 93 0.50 -51.47 13.84
CA GLU A 93 -0.83 -52.01 14.04
C GLU A 93 -0.98 -53.40 13.39
N SER A 94 -0.47 -53.57 12.17
CA SER A 94 -0.45 -54.86 11.49
C SER A 94 0.32 -55.92 12.28
N LEU A 95 1.54 -55.58 12.75
CA LEU A 95 2.36 -56.48 13.56
C LEU A 95 1.66 -56.85 14.87
N ARG A 96 1.03 -55.90 15.56
CA ARG A 96 0.25 -56.17 16.78
C ARG A 96 -0.90 -57.14 16.53
N ARG A 97 -1.63 -56.98 15.42
CA ARG A 97 -2.71 -57.91 15.04
C ARG A 97 -2.16 -59.31 14.74
N GLN A 98 -1.02 -59.41 14.04
CA GLN A 98 -0.37 -60.70 13.75
C GLN A 98 0.07 -61.42 15.04
N LEU A 99 0.72 -60.71 15.96
CA LEU A 99 1.12 -61.26 17.26
C LEU A 99 -0.09 -61.78 18.04
N GLN A 100 -1.17 -60.99 18.14
CA GLN A 100 -2.41 -61.42 18.80
C GLN A 100 -3.05 -62.66 18.14
N ALA A 101 -2.96 -62.79 16.83
CA ALA A 101 -3.47 -63.96 16.12
C ALA A 101 -2.61 -65.21 16.41
N MET A 102 -1.29 -65.07 16.45
CA MET A 102 -0.36 -66.15 16.81
C MET A 102 -0.57 -66.63 18.24
N ASP A 103 -0.72 -65.71 19.20
CA ASP A 103 -0.99 -66.06 20.61
C ASP A 103 -2.30 -66.86 20.73
N LYS A 104 -3.36 -66.44 20.03
CA LYS A 104 -4.64 -67.16 20.01
C LYS A 104 -4.54 -68.54 19.35
N ALA A 105 -3.71 -68.68 18.31
CA ALA A 105 -3.50 -69.97 17.65
C ALA A 105 -2.69 -70.94 18.52
N GLY A 106 -1.65 -70.45 19.21
CA GLY A 106 -0.88 -71.22 20.19
C GLY A 106 -1.75 -71.71 21.36
N ALA A 107 -2.65 -70.86 21.86
CA ALA A 107 -3.60 -71.24 22.90
C ALA A 107 -4.61 -72.32 22.47
N LYS A 108 -4.94 -72.41 21.17
CA LYS A 108 -5.85 -73.44 20.61
C LYS A 108 -5.16 -74.78 20.31
N GLY A 109 -3.84 -74.81 20.15
CA GLY A 109 -3.07 -76.03 19.88
C GLY A 109 -2.68 -76.84 21.13
N HIS A 110 -3.08 -76.39 22.31
CA HIS A 110 -2.80 -77.03 23.61
C HIS A 110 -4.04 -77.58 24.33
N LEU A 111 -5.18 -77.66 23.62
CA LEU A 111 -6.42 -78.33 24.03
C LEU A 111 -6.70 -79.50 23.08
#